data_AF-A0ABD5XQV1-F1
#
_entry.id   AF-A0ABD5XQV1-F1
#
_cell.length_a   1.000
_cell.length_b   1.000
_cell.length_c   1.000
_cell.angle_alpha   90.00
_cell.angle_beta   90.00
_cell.angle_gamma   90.00
#
_symmetry.space_group_name_H-M   'P 1'
#
loop_
_entity.id
_entity.type
_entity.pdbx_description
1 polymer ?
#
loop_
_entity_poly.entity_id
_entity_poly.type
_entity_poly.pdbx_seq_one_letter_code
_entity_poly.pdbx_strand_id
1 'polypeptide(L)'
;MAIGPPGAGKSTHALEWSTRLLEVNNRPGMSEAVVWRGSTSRSEWVPLAPWATVCLPASCGVEARLESTNSAGSRSVALEDVVREVRYYEDPRDLFENHVQPGKFHVVYPDPQMRGCQEVYEDCPYEYELEFSDGDPVQHWWTAAVLARVHSGPYHFFVSFIIDEIGDVIPQEASKDAYSSYEKILLFRDTYADARKFGVSVFGYGHSDVDFHEKVKRKVRWRITMNGTANPTRASQVVGVGNVPMNTDLTSHLKTGKCVMWTEQRFCYPLAWGDIPKPTDEELRVRLVPRVPKDPADADAASREDERDARSPATTRGRVTDPRKRRWTTSRRRRTGVGGR
;
A
#
# COMPACT_ATOMS: atom_id res chain seq x y z
N MET A 1 -9.82 -5.41 -10.77
CA MET A 1 -9.98 -4.24 -9.87
C MET A 1 -11.06 -4.56 -8.87
N ALA A 2 -10.76 -4.45 -7.58
CA ALA A 2 -11.66 -4.80 -6.47
C ALA A 2 -12.07 -3.56 -5.66
N ILE A 3 -13.38 -3.31 -5.57
CA ILE A 3 -13.95 -2.10 -4.97
C ILE A 3 -14.85 -2.46 -3.79
N GLY A 4 -14.66 -1.78 -2.65
CA GLY A 4 -15.53 -1.94 -1.49
C GLY A 4 -15.13 -1.06 -0.30
N PRO A 5 -16.03 -0.90 0.69
CA PRO A 5 -15.79 -0.03 1.83
C PRO A 5 -14.62 -0.53 2.70
N PRO A 6 -14.12 0.31 3.62
CA PRO A 6 -13.28 -0.16 4.72
C PRO A 6 -13.93 -1.36 5.43
N GLY A 7 -13.12 -2.35 5.83
CA GLY A 7 -13.62 -3.56 6.51
C GLY A 7 -14.26 -4.62 5.61
N ALA A 8 -14.34 -4.42 4.28
CA ALA A 8 -14.86 -5.43 3.34
C ALA A 8 -13.90 -6.62 3.08
N GLY A 9 -12.78 -6.72 3.80
CA GLY A 9 -11.81 -7.81 3.62
C GLY A 9 -10.96 -7.72 2.35
N LYS A 10 -10.80 -6.53 1.75
CA LYS A 10 -9.98 -6.31 0.54
C LYS A 10 -8.55 -6.82 0.70
N SER A 11 -7.90 -6.47 1.81
CA SER A 11 -6.53 -6.88 2.10
C SER A 11 -6.42 -8.40 2.25
N THR A 12 -7.33 -9.04 2.98
CA THR A 12 -7.39 -10.51 3.08
C THR A 12 -7.65 -11.20 1.74
N HIS A 13 -8.49 -10.60 0.88
CA HIS A 13 -8.68 -11.10 -0.49
C HIS A 13 -7.39 -10.96 -1.31
N ALA A 14 -6.69 -9.83 -1.20
CA ALA A 14 -5.43 -9.60 -1.90
C ALA A 14 -4.34 -10.59 -1.47
N LEU A 15 -4.28 -10.92 -0.18
CA LEU A 15 -3.39 -11.95 0.37
C LEU A 15 -3.75 -13.34 -0.16
N GLU A 16 -5.02 -13.73 -0.09
CA GLU A 16 -5.49 -15.02 -0.62
C GLU A 16 -5.18 -15.11 -2.13
N TRP A 17 -5.47 -14.05 -2.87
CA TRP A 17 -5.21 -14.00 -4.31
C TRP A 17 -3.72 -14.15 -4.61
N SER A 18 -2.85 -13.49 -3.83
CA SER A 18 -1.39 -13.63 -3.93
C SER A 18 -0.95 -15.08 -3.72
N THR A 19 -1.46 -15.73 -2.67
CA THR A 19 -1.19 -17.14 -2.36
C THR A 19 -1.64 -18.04 -3.51
N ARG A 20 -2.87 -17.86 -4.01
CA ARG A 20 -3.44 -18.69 -5.10
C ARG A 20 -2.69 -18.50 -6.42
N LEU A 21 -2.25 -17.29 -6.74
CA LEU A 21 -1.41 -17.03 -7.91
C LEU A 21 -0.12 -17.86 -7.82
N LEU A 22 0.58 -17.79 -6.68
CA LEU A 22 1.82 -18.53 -6.49
C LEU A 22 1.61 -20.05 -6.47
N GLU A 23 0.52 -20.53 -5.86
CA GLU A 23 0.20 -21.96 -5.78
C GLU A 23 -0.15 -22.57 -7.14
N VAL A 24 -0.95 -21.86 -7.95
CA VAL A 24 -1.50 -22.40 -9.20
C VAL A 24 -0.56 -22.20 -10.39
N ASN A 25 0.15 -21.06 -10.43
CA ASN A 25 0.89 -20.64 -11.62
C ASN A 25 2.38 -20.99 -11.59
N ASN A 26 2.88 -21.62 -10.52
CA ASN A 26 4.26 -22.11 -10.46
C ASN A 26 4.31 -23.64 -10.66
N ARG A 27 4.43 -24.05 -11.94
CA ARG A 27 4.46 -25.45 -12.39
C ARG A 27 5.43 -25.60 -13.58
N PRO A 28 5.84 -26.81 -13.98
CA PRO A 28 6.75 -26.96 -15.11
C PRO A 28 6.28 -26.19 -16.37
N GLY A 29 7.11 -25.27 -16.86
CA GLY A 29 6.82 -24.42 -18.02
C GLY A 29 6.05 -23.12 -17.73
N MET A 30 5.71 -22.83 -16.47
CA MET A 30 5.07 -21.57 -16.07
C MET A 30 5.55 -21.15 -14.68
N SER A 31 5.95 -19.88 -14.54
CA SER A 31 6.28 -19.33 -13.23
C SER A 31 5.76 -17.92 -13.12
N GLU A 32 5.40 -17.54 -11.90
CA GLU A 32 4.83 -16.25 -11.58
C GLU A 32 5.49 -15.69 -10.32
N ALA A 33 5.84 -14.42 -10.37
CA ALA A 33 6.23 -13.63 -9.21
C ALA A 33 5.07 -12.71 -8.82
N VAL A 34 4.83 -12.57 -7.51
CA VAL A 34 3.88 -11.59 -6.99
C VAL A 34 4.66 -10.40 -6.44
N VAL A 35 4.24 -9.19 -6.81
CA VAL A 35 4.81 -7.92 -6.34
C VAL A 35 3.71 -7.14 -5.62
N TRP A 36 3.79 -7.08 -4.31
CA TRP A 36 2.90 -6.28 -3.47
C TRP A 36 3.44 -4.86 -3.31
N ARG A 37 2.59 -3.86 -3.47
CA ARG A 37 2.91 -2.45 -3.21
C ARG A 37 3.17 -2.22 -1.71
N GLY A 38 4.44 -2.04 -1.35
CA GLY A 38 4.82 -1.54 -0.04
C GLY A 38 4.36 -0.10 0.15
N SER A 39 3.89 0.21 1.35
CA SER A 39 3.50 1.56 1.75
C SER A 39 4.10 1.86 3.11
N THR A 40 4.65 3.06 3.29
CA THR A 40 5.24 3.46 4.57
C THR A 40 4.20 3.62 5.67
N SER A 41 2.95 3.89 5.28
CA SER A 41 1.84 4.08 6.20
C SER A 41 1.07 2.81 6.49
N ARG A 42 1.22 1.72 5.73
CA ARG A 42 0.37 0.52 5.85
C ARG A 42 1.14 -0.74 5.42
N SER A 43 0.99 -1.81 6.20
CA SER A 43 1.65 -3.10 5.94
C SER A 43 0.66 -4.26 5.96
N GLU A 44 -0.38 -4.17 5.13
CA GLU A 44 -1.41 -5.20 5.02
C GLU A 44 -0.88 -6.55 4.47
N TRP A 45 0.33 -6.57 3.92
CA TRP A 45 1.04 -7.77 3.46
C TRP A 45 1.64 -8.61 4.61
N VAL A 46 1.73 -8.05 5.83
CA VAL A 46 2.42 -8.66 6.99
C VAL A 46 1.97 -10.09 7.33
N PRO A 47 0.71 -10.52 7.13
CA PRO A 47 0.37 -11.93 7.33
C PRO A 47 1.18 -12.91 6.48
N LEU A 48 1.76 -12.45 5.36
CA LEU A 48 2.68 -13.23 4.51
C LEU A 48 4.16 -12.88 4.73
N ALA A 49 4.51 -12.12 5.78
CA ALA A 49 5.89 -11.73 6.08
C ALA A 49 6.89 -12.90 6.13
N PRO A 50 6.56 -14.09 6.70
CA PRO A 50 7.47 -15.24 6.72
C PRO A 50 7.87 -15.76 5.32
N TRP A 51 7.12 -15.40 4.28
CA TRP A 51 7.42 -15.77 2.89
C TRP A 51 7.92 -14.58 2.06
N ALA A 52 7.78 -13.35 2.56
CA ALA A 52 8.04 -12.13 1.83
C ALA A 52 9.54 -11.87 1.63
N THR A 53 9.93 -11.61 0.37
CA THR A 53 11.15 -10.86 0.07
C THR A 53 10.79 -9.38 0.02
N VAL A 54 11.29 -8.57 0.96
CA VAL A 54 11.11 -7.13 0.92
C VAL A 54 12.22 -6.50 0.09
N CYS A 55 11.84 -5.82 -1.00
CA CYS A 55 12.77 -5.07 -1.85
C CYS A 55 12.68 -3.58 -1.50
N LEU A 56 13.80 -3.00 -1.13
CA LEU A 56 13.95 -1.61 -0.68
C LEU A 56 14.91 -0.87 -1.62
N PRO A 57 14.77 0.44 -1.81
CA PRO A 57 15.73 1.21 -2.61
C PRO A 57 17.08 1.30 -1.90
N ALA A 58 18.16 1.03 -2.62
CA ALA A 58 19.54 1.07 -2.11
C ALA A 58 19.99 2.48 -1.67
N SER A 59 19.35 3.53 -2.19
CA SER A 59 19.55 4.92 -1.76
C SER A 59 19.09 5.21 -0.34
N CYS A 60 18.28 4.36 0.28
CA CYS A 60 17.64 4.68 1.54
C CYS A 60 18.26 3.92 2.73
N GLY A 61 18.31 4.60 3.87
CA GLY A 61 18.26 3.98 5.18
C GLY A 61 16.82 3.52 5.48
N VAL A 62 16.70 2.51 6.34
CA VAL A 62 15.43 1.84 6.62
C VAL A 62 15.20 1.85 8.11
N GLU A 63 14.08 2.41 8.53
CA GLU A 63 13.61 2.37 9.90
C GLU A 63 12.33 1.54 9.96
N ALA A 64 12.37 0.41 10.68
CA ALA A 64 11.20 -0.43 10.89
C ALA A 64 10.75 -0.37 12.36
N ARG A 65 9.46 -0.14 12.57
CA ARG A 65 8.86 -0.11 13.91
C ARG A 65 7.56 -0.89 13.94
N LEU A 66 7.31 -1.54 15.06
CA LEU A 66 6.03 -2.16 15.38
C LEU A 66 5.25 -1.21 16.29
N GLU A 67 4.07 -0.81 15.86
CA GLU A 67 3.15 0.06 16.59
C GLU A 67 1.99 -0.76 17.14
N SER A 68 1.75 -0.70 18.45
CA SER A 68 0.58 -1.37 19.03
C SER A 68 -0.71 -0.74 18.51
N THR A 69 -1.65 -1.56 18.06
CA THR A 69 -2.99 -1.09 17.66
C THR A 69 -3.88 -0.76 18.85
N ASN A 70 -3.56 -1.29 20.04
CA ASN A 70 -4.37 -1.22 21.24
C ASN A 70 -3.81 -0.28 22.32
N SER A 71 -2.59 0.24 22.14
CA SER A 71 -1.93 1.10 23.13
C SER A 71 -0.94 2.07 22.48
N ALA A 72 -0.61 3.16 23.18
CA ALA A 72 0.43 4.09 22.75
C ALA A 72 1.81 3.49 23.05
N GLY A 73 2.25 2.55 22.21
CA GLY A 73 3.55 1.92 22.30
C GLY A 73 4.08 1.61 20.92
N SER A 74 5.36 1.94 20.69
CA SER A 74 6.09 1.53 19.50
C SER A 74 7.46 0.99 19.90
N ARG A 75 7.97 0.05 19.12
CA ARG A 75 9.33 -0.47 19.29
C ARG A 75 10.03 -0.62 17.94
N SER A 76 11.31 -0.27 17.91
CA SER A 76 12.15 -0.52 16.73
C SER A 76 12.40 -2.01 16.57
N VAL A 77 12.45 -2.46 15.32
CA VAL A 77 12.80 -3.85 14.96
C VAL A 77 13.74 -3.84 13.75
N ALA A 78 14.62 -4.84 13.66
CA ALA A 78 15.29 -5.11 12.39
C ALA A 78 14.27 -5.76 11.45
N LEU A 79 14.21 -5.32 10.19
CA LEU A 79 13.21 -5.84 9.25
C LEU A 79 13.49 -7.32 8.92
N GLU A 80 14.76 -7.70 8.91
CA GLU A 80 15.28 -9.06 8.74
C GLU A 80 14.78 -10.04 9.82
N ASP A 81 14.39 -9.54 11.00
CA ASP A 81 13.79 -10.36 12.05
C ASP A 81 12.28 -10.61 11.81
N VAL A 82 11.65 -9.82 10.94
CA VAL A 82 10.21 -9.85 10.67
C VAL A 82 9.90 -10.60 9.37
N VAL A 83 10.76 -10.47 8.36
CA VAL A 83 10.51 -10.98 7.01
C VAL A 83 11.52 -12.04 6.60
N ARG A 84 11.18 -12.83 5.56
CA ARG A 84 12.05 -13.90 5.07
C ARG A 84 13.41 -13.39 4.58
N GLU A 85 13.41 -12.28 3.87
CA GLU A 85 14.57 -11.77 3.15
C GLU A 85 14.40 -10.28 2.85
N VAL A 86 15.46 -9.49 3.04
CA VAL A 86 15.51 -8.08 2.63
C VAL A 86 16.53 -7.95 1.50
N ARG A 87 16.15 -7.24 0.43
CA ARG A 87 17.01 -6.92 -0.72
C ARG A 87 16.98 -5.43 -1.03
N TYR A 88 18.07 -4.95 -1.60
CA TYR A 88 18.23 -3.55 -1.97
C TYR A 88 18.40 -3.43 -3.49
N TYR A 89 17.51 -2.68 -4.14
CA TYR A 89 17.53 -2.45 -5.57
C TYR A 89 18.01 -1.03 -5.92
N GLU A 90 18.67 -0.86 -7.06
CA GLU A 90 19.20 0.44 -7.48
C GLU A 90 18.14 1.31 -8.14
N ASP A 91 17.37 0.73 -9.05
CA ASP A 91 16.31 1.37 -9.84
C ASP A 91 15.24 0.33 -10.28
N PRO A 92 14.16 0.73 -10.99
CA PRO A 92 13.15 -0.22 -11.44
C PRO A 92 13.63 -1.34 -12.37
N ARG A 93 14.69 -1.16 -13.16
CA ARG A 93 15.23 -2.24 -14.01
C ARG A 93 15.94 -3.27 -13.17
N ASP A 94 16.86 -2.83 -12.32
CA ASP A 94 17.58 -3.69 -11.38
C ASP A 94 16.61 -4.50 -10.51
N LEU A 95 15.53 -3.87 -10.03
CA LEU A 95 14.46 -4.54 -9.30
C LEU A 95 13.95 -5.80 -10.04
N PHE A 96 13.62 -5.71 -11.32
CA PHE A 96 13.03 -6.84 -12.04
C PHE A 96 14.07 -7.81 -12.58
N GLU A 97 15.26 -7.34 -12.95
CA GLU A 97 16.33 -8.18 -13.48
C GLU A 97 16.99 -9.03 -12.39
N ASN A 98 17.24 -8.44 -11.22
CA ASN A 98 18.09 -9.06 -10.20
C ASN A 98 17.33 -9.45 -8.92
N HIS A 99 16.25 -8.76 -8.57
CA HIS A 99 15.62 -8.92 -7.25
C HIS A 99 14.28 -9.65 -7.27
N VAL A 100 13.39 -9.38 -8.23
CA VAL A 100 12.10 -10.07 -8.38
C VAL A 100 12.33 -11.44 -9.00
N GLN A 101 11.96 -12.49 -8.27
CA GLN A 101 12.22 -13.87 -8.66
C GLN A 101 10.92 -14.65 -8.92
N PRO A 102 10.89 -15.53 -9.93
CA PRO A 102 9.74 -16.41 -10.15
C PRO A 102 9.47 -17.28 -8.91
N GLY A 103 8.21 -17.53 -8.61
CA GLY A 103 7.79 -18.40 -7.51
C GLY A 103 7.81 -17.76 -6.12
N LYS A 104 8.02 -16.44 -6.04
CA LYS A 104 8.14 -15.74 -4.74
C LYS A 104 7.15 -14.59 -4.58
N PHE A 105 6.84 -14.31 -3.31
CA PHE A 105 6.08 -13.16 -2.86
C PHE A 105 7.04 -12.03 -2.51
N HIS A 106 6.94 -10.90 -3.21
CA HIS A 106 7.77 -9.73 -3.00
C HIS A 106 6.93 -8.58 -2.47
N VAL A 107 7.52 -7.78 -1.58
CA VAL A 107 6.96 -6.51 -1.14
C VAL A 107 7.94 -5.43 -1.54
N VAL A 108 7.54 -4.55 -2.44
CA VAL A 108 8.42 -3.54 -3.01
C VAL A 108 8.04 -2.17 -2.46
N TYR A 109 8.98 -1.50 -1.81
CA TYR A 109 8.81 -0.11 -1.43
C TYR A 109 9.38 0.79 -2.53
N PRO A 110 8.63 1.79 -3.02
CA PRO A 110 9.08 2.68 -4.10
C PRO A 110 10.27 3.54 -3.69
N ASP A 111 11.13 3.90 -4.65
CA ASP A 111 12.26 4.80 -4.40
C ASP A 111 11.75 6.25 -4.35
N PRO A 112 11.81 6.94 -3.20
CA PRO A 112 11.33 8.33 -3.08
C PRO A 112 12.12 9.31 -3.96
N GLN A 113 13.30 8.92 -4.46
CA GLN A 113 14.15 9.76 -5.30
C GLN A 113 13.97 9.52 -6.81
N MET A 114 13.03 8.66 -7.21
CA MET A 114 12.73 8.35 -8.62
C MET A 114 13.93 7.90 -9.47
N ARG A 115 14.99 7.35 -8.85
CA ARG A 115 16.20 6.94 -9.56
C ARG A 115 15.89 5.93 -10.67
N GLY A 116 16.49 6.14 -11.84
CA GLY A 116 16.30 5.35 -13.06
C GLY A 116 14.89 5.40 -13.68
N CYS A 117 13.93 6.10 -13.07
CA CYS A 117 12.56 6.17 -13.62
C CYS A 117 12.51 6.94 -14.95
N GLN A 118 13.30 8.02 -15.05
CA GLN A 118 13.38 8.81 -16.28
C GLN A 118 14.03 8.01 -17.42
N GLU A 119 15.13 7.29 -17.15
CA GLU A 119 15.80 6.44 -18.15
C GLU A 119 14.88 5.30 -18.64
N VAL A 120 14.12 4.70 -17.72
CA VAL A 120 13.07 3.71 -18.07
C VAL A 120 12.04 4.31 -19.02
N TYR A 121 11.65 5.56 -18.80
CA TYR A 121 10.68 6.25 -19.63
C TYR A 121 11.26 6.62 -21.00
N GLU A 122 12.46 7.17 -21.06
CA GLU A 122 13.12 7.59 -22.30
C GLU A 122 13.40 6.43 -23.27
N ASP A 123 13.65 5.23 -22.73
CA ASP A 123 13.88 4.03 -23.55
C ASP A 123 12.57 3.35 -24.02
N CYS A 124 11.40 3.86 -23.63
CA CYS A 124 10.11 3.31 -24.03
C CYS A 124 9.54 4.00 -25.30
N PRO A 125 8.61 3.38 -26.03
CA PRO A 125 8.09 3.92 -27.29
C PRO A 125 7.01 5.01 -27.12
N TYR A 126 6.69 5.41 -25.89
CA TYR A 126 5.63 6.38 -25.63
C TYR A 126 6.21 7.80 -25.55
N GLU A 127 5.54 8.75 -26.20
CA GLU A 127 5.97 10.15 -26.25
C GLU A 127 4.97 11.03 -25.50
N TYR A 128 5.34 11.38 -24.27
CA TYR A 128 4.64 12.32 -23.39
C TYR A 128 5.57 13.44 -22.93
N GLU A 129 5.02 14.62 -22.71
CA GLU A 129 5.77 15.73 -22.09
C GLU A 129 5.74 15.54 -20.56
N LEU A 130 6.65 14.73 -20.04
CA LEU A 130 6.79 14.43 -18.62
C LEU A 130 8.25 14.21 -18.23
N GLU A 131 8.52 14.36 -16.94
CA GLU A 131 9.81 14.06 -16.33
C GLU A 131 9.58 13.34 -14.99
N PHE A 132 10.37 12.32 -14.69
CA PHE A 132 10.45 11.73 -13.36
C PHE A 132 11.59 12.36 -12.57
N SER A 133 11.30 12.97 -11.42
CA SER A 133 12.28 13.70 -10.61
C SER A 133 12.19 13.38 -9.11
N ASP A 134 13.24 13.71 -8.34
CA ASP A 134 13.26 13.56 -6.87
C ASP A 134 12.18 14.42 -6.16
N GLY A 135 11.55 15.38 -6.86
CA GLY A 135 10.43 16.16 -6.32
C GLY A 135 9.07 15.47 -6.40
N ASP A 136 8.96 14.40 -7.17
CA ASP A 136 7.68 13.80 -7.51
C ASP A 136 7.01 13.09 -6.32
N PRO A 137 5.66 13.05 -6.31
CA PRO A 137 4.92 12.12 -5.46
C PRO A 137 5.43 10.68 -5.63
N VAL A 138 5.80 10.03 -4.52
CA VAL A 138 6.38 8.68 -4.53
C VAL A 138 5.53 7.64 -5.26
N GLN A 139 4.22 7.87 -5.37
CA GLN A 139 3.28 7.01 -6.08
C GLN A 139 3.58 6.95 -7.59
N HIS A 140 4.15 8.00 -8.18
CA HIS A 140 4.55 8.04 -9.59
C HIS A 140 5.58 6.97 -9.95
N TRP A 141 6.40 6.54 -8.98
CA TRP A 141 7.37 5.47 -9.16
C TRP A 141 6.72 4.18 -9.68
N TRP A 142 5.48 3.89 -9.28
CA TRP A 142 4.76 2.69 -9.74
C TRP A 142 4.47 2.71 -11.24
N THR A 143 4.32 3.89 -11.85
CA THR A 143 4.22 4.00 -13.31
C THR A 143 5.51 3.56 -13.98
N ALA A 144 6.65 4.06 -13.51
CA ALA A 144 7.96 3.66 -14.02
C ALA A 144 8.25 2.17 -13.74
N ALA A 145 7.87 1.62 -12.58
CA ALA A 145 8.06 0.21 -12.27
C ALA A 145 7.26 -0.72 -13.19
N VAL A 146 5.98 -0.43 -13.43
CA VAL A 146 5.19 -1.22 -14.39
C VAL A 146 5.75 -1.06 -15.80
N LEU A 147 6.19 0.15 -16.18
CA LEU A 147 6.82 0.42 -17.47
C LEU A 147 8.12 -0.38 -17.66
N ALA A 148 9.02 -0.37 -16.67
CA ALA A 148 10.26 -1.14 -16.67
C ALA A 148 9.98 -2.63 -16.88
N ARG A 149 9.05 -3.20 -16.11
CA ARG A 149 8.73 -4.62 -16.28
C ARG A 149 8.13 -4.90 -17.67
N VAL A 150 7.30 -4.02 -18.22
CA VAL A 150 6.65 -4.23 -19.52
C VAL A 150 7.60 -4.07 -20.71
N HIS A 151 8.54 -3.12 -20.67
CA HIS A 151 9.39 -2.77 -21.83
C HIS A 151 10.87 -3.18 -21.69
N SER A 152 11.37 -3.39 -20.47
CA SER A 152 12.74 -3.86 -20.23
C SER A 152 12.79 -5.35 -19.88
N GLY A 153 11.69 -5.92 -19.38
CA GLY A 153 11.62 -7.33 -18.97
C GLY A 153 12.07 -7.54 -17.53
N PRO A 154 12.54 -8.74 -17.17
CA PRO A 154 12.67 -9.96 -17.98
C PRO A 154 11.31 -10.60 -18.34
N TYR A 155 11.23 -11.32 -19.47
CA TYR A 155 9.96 -11.84 -20.03
C TYR A 155 9.69 -13.34 -19.83
N HIS A 156 10.60 -14.07 -19.18
CA HIS A 156 10.52 -15.53 -19.08
C HIS A 156 9.63 -16.03 -17.92
N PHE A 157 9.03 -15.13 -17.14
CA PHE A 157 8.03 -15.45 -16.11
C PHE A 157 6.99 -14.32 -16.00
N PHE A 158 5.83 -14.63 -15.42
CA PHE A 158 4.74 -13.67 -15.22
C PHE A 158 4.97 -12.82 -13.96
N VAL A 159 4.53 -11.56 -13.99
CA VAL A 159 4.54 -10.69 -12.81
C VAL A 159 3.14 -10.19 -12.53
N SER A 160 2.68 -10.42 -11.30
CA SER A 160 1.40 -9.95 -10.80
C SER A 160 1.60 -8.87 -9.74
N PHE A 161 1.23 -7.64 -10.10
CA PHE A 161 1.23 -6.50 -9.18
C PHE A 161 -0.04 -6.50 -8.34
N ILE A 162 0.12 -6.50 -7.02
CA ILE A 162 -0.94 -6.30 -6.05
C ILE A 162 -0.83 -4.87 -5.53
N ILE A 163 -1.69 -4.00 -6.04
CA ILE A 163 -1.69 -2.59 -5.68
C ILE A 163 -2.87 -2.36 -4.74
N ASP A 164 -2.57 -2.45 -3.45
CA ASP A 164 -3.49 -1.95 -2.44
C ASP A 164 -3.56 -0.42 -2.54
N GLU A 165 -4.78 0.11 -2.41
CA GLU A 165 -5.09 1.53 -2.54
C GLU A 165 -4.65 2.11 -3.89
N ILE A 166 -5.13 1.49 -4.97
CA ILE A 166 -4.83 1.86 -6.36
C ILE A 166 -5.22 3.32 -6.68
N GLY A 167 -6.11 3.93 -5.90
CA GLY A 167 -6.47 5.35 -6.02
C GLY A 167 -5.29 6.28 -5.77
N ASP A 168 -4.33 5.88 -4.91
CA ASP A 168 -3.10 6.64 -4.68
C ASP A 168 -2.22 6.71 -5.93
N VAL A 169 -2.26 5.68 -6.78
CA VAL A 169 -1.38 5.55 -7.95
C VAL A 169 -2.01 6.16 -9.20
N ILE A 170 -3.34 6.07 -9.32
CA ILE A 170 -4.10 6.58 -10.47
C ILE A 170 -5.30 7.45 -10.03
N PRO A 171 -5.07 8.55 -9.28
CA PRO A 171 -6.14 9.37 -8.73
C PRO A 171 -7.03 9.98 -9.83
N GLN A 172 -8.34 10.00 -9.60
CA GLN A 172 -9.32 10.55 -10.54
C GLN A 172 -9.21 12.07 -10.69
N GLU A 173 -8.77 12.77 -9.65
CA GLU A 173 -8.56 14.20 -9.59
C GLU A 173 -7.29 14.68 -10.30
N ALA A 174 -6.43 13.76 -10.74
CA ALA A 174 -5.20 14.12 -11.43
C ALA A 174 -5.50 14.96 -12.68
N SER A 175 -4.89 16.13 -12.71
CA SER A 175 -4.90 17.06 -13.83
C SER A 175 -3.47 17.42 -14.21
N LYS A 176 -3.31 18.25 -15.25
CA LYS A 176 -2.02 18.87 -15.52
C LYS A 176 -1.56 19.63 -14.29
N ASP A 177 -0.39 19.29 -13.79
CA ASP A 177 0.22 19.85 -12.60
C ASP A 177 1.75 19.96 -12.78
N ALA A 178 2.45 20.43 -11.76
CA ALA A 178 3.90 20.61 -11.80
C ALA A 178 4.68 19.29 -11.88
N TYR A 179 4.03 18.15 -11.61
CA TYR A 179 4.65 16.83 -11.60
C TYR A 179 4.20 15.98 -12.80
N SER A 180 3.55 16.57 -13.79
CA SER A 180 2.99 15.85 -14.96
C SER A 180 2.17 14.61 -14.55
N SER A 181 1.43 14.69 -13.43
CA SER A 181 0.69 13.54 -12.86
C SER A 181 -0.30 12.97 -13.86
N TYR A 182 -0.98 13.84 -14.60
CA TYR A 182 -1.92 13.43 -15.65
C TYR A 182 -1.22 12.66 -16.78
N GLU A 183 -0.10 13.17 -17.30
CA GLU A 183 0.69 12.51 -18.35
C GLU A 183 1.23 11.16 -17.87
N LYS A 184 1.68 11.05 -16.62
CA LYS A 184 2.10 9.77 -16.01
C LYS A 184 0.95 8.78 -15.88
N ILE A 185 -0.29 9.23 -15.64
CA ILE A 185 -1.47 8.35 -15.68
C ILE A 185 -1.80 7.89 -17.10
N LEU A 186 -1.60 8.76 -18.11
CA LEU A 186 -1.76 8.36 -19.51
C LEU A 186 -0.69 7.33 -19.93
N LEU A 187 0.55 7.53 -19.49
CA LEU A 187 1.63 6.57 -19.63
C LEU A 187 1.25 5.23 -18.98
N PHE A 188 0.83 5.24 -17.71
CA PHE A 188 0.37 4.03 -17.00
C PHE A 188 -0.76 3.30 -17.75
N ARG A 189 -1.74 4.04 -18.27
CA ARG A 189 -2.86 3.49 -19.05
C ARG A 189 -2.36 2.72 -20.27
N ASP A 190 -1.41 3.27 -21.02
CA ASP A 190 -0.91 2.66 -22.24
C ASP A 190 -0.02 1.46 -21.93
N THR A 191 0.87 1.60 -20.95
CA THR A 191 1.65 0.48 -20.41
C THR A 191 0.74 -0.66 -19.94
N TYR A 192 -0.35 -0.34 -19.22
CA TYR A 192 -1.32 -1.34 -18.76
C TYR A 192 -2.05 -2.04 -19.92
N ALA A 193 -2.32 -1.34 -21.02
CA ALA A 193 -2.91 -1.95 -22.21
C ALA A 193 -1.96 -2.96 -22.87
N ASP A 194 -0.66 -2.70 -22.82
CA ASP A 194 0.38 -3.57 -23.37
C ASP A 194 0.83 -4.67 -22.41
N ALA A 195 0.66 -4.50 -21.10
CA ALA A 195 1.05 -5.45 -20.05
C ALA A 195 0.66 -6.91 -20.34
N ARG A 196 -0.52 -7.13 -20.94
CA ARG A 196 -1.00 -8.48 -21.32
C ARG A 196 -0.09 -9.22 -22.30
N LYS A 197 0.67 -8.50 -23.14
CA LYS A 197 1.59 -9.08 -24.14
C LYS A 197 2.89 -9.55 -23.48
N PHE A 198 3.23 -9.00 -22.32
CA PHE A 198 4.52 -9.16 -21.66
C PHE A 198 4.44 -9.92 -20.33
N GLY A 199 3.33 -10.64 -20.12
CA GLY A 199 3.13 -11.48 -18.94
C GLY A 199 2.92 -10.69 -17.65
N VAL A 200 2.38 -9.46 -17.74
CA VAL A 200 2.12 -8.60 -16.58
C VAL A 200 0.63 -8.49 -16.29
N SER A 201 0.25 -8.70 -15.03
CA SER A 201 -1.10 -8.48 -14.53
C SER A 201 -1.08 -7.46 -13.38
N VAL A 202 -2.11 -6.60 -13.32
CA VAL A 202 -2.27 -5.63 -12.23
C VAL A 202 -3.61 -5.84 -11.53
N PHE A 203 -3.55 -6.10 -10.23
CA PHE A 203 -4.68 -6.27 -9.33
C PHE A 203 -4.76 -5.07 -8.39
N GLY A 204 -5.56 -4.08 -8.79
CA GLY A 204 -5.84 -2.90 -7.96
C GLY A 204 -7.00 -3.11 -6.99
N TYR A 205 -6.82 -2.66 -5.76
CA TYR A 205 -7.83 -2.62 -4.69
C TYR A 205 -8.07 -1.19 -4.26
N GLY A 206 -9.33 -0.80 -4.04
CA GLY A 206 -9.63 0.50 -3.46
C GLY A 206 -11.06 0.65 -2.97
N HIS A 207 -11.40 1.86 -2.53
CA HIS A 207 -12.63 2.12 -1.78
C HIS A 207 -13.86 2.35 -2.66
N SER A 208 -13.77 3.25 -3.64
CA SER A 208 -14.86 3.57 -4.54
C SER A 208 -14.40 3.65 -5.98
N ASP A 209 -15.23 3.20 -6.94
CA ASP A 209 -14.88 3.28 -8.38
C ASP A 209 -14.63 4.74 -8.83
N VAL A 210 -15.22 5.72 -8.15
CA VAL A 210 -15.05 7.15 -8.49
C VAL A 210 -13.65 7.69 -8.20
N ASP A 211 -12.86 7.01 -7.37
CA ASP A 211 -11.54 7.49 -6.93
C ASP A 211 -10.44 7.21 -7.98
N PHE A 212 -10.71 6.35 -8.97
CA PHE A 212 -9.72 5.97 -9.99
C PHE A 212 -9.95 6.67 -11.31
N HIS A 213 -8.85 7.09 -11.93
CA HIS A 213 -8.88 7.80 -13.19
C HIS A 213 -9.58 7.02 -14.31
N GLU A 214 -10.61 7.63 -14.89
CA GLU A 214 -11.50 7.02 -15.87
C GLU A 214 -10.80 6.43 -17.10
N LYS A 215 -9.68 7.02 -17.52
CA LYS A 215 -8.92 6.53 -18.69
C LYS A 215 -8.34 5.14 -18.44
N VAL A 216 -7.92 4.84 -17.20
CA VAL A 216 -7.41 3.51 -16.81
C VAL A 216 -8.57 2.55 -16.59
N LYS A 217 -9.67 2.99 -15.94
CA LYS A 217 -10.88 2.17 -15.72
C LYS A 217 -11.45 1.58 -17.00
N ARG A 218 -11.37 2.30 -18.11
CA ARG A 218 -11.79 1.83 -19.45
C ARG A 218 -10.99 0.65 -19.99
N LYS A 219 -9.84 0.32 -19.39
CA LYS A 219 -9.03 -0.85 -19.75
C LYS A 219 -9.25 -2.03 -18.82
N VAL A 220 -9.98 -1.85 -17.71
CA VAL A 220 -10.22 -2.90 -16.71
C VAL A 220 -11.25 -3.91 -17.22
N ARG A 221 -10.80 -5.15 -17.45
CA ARG A 221 -11.66 -6.25 -17.91
C ARG A 221 -12.35 -7.00 -16.77
N TRP A 222 -11.63 -7.25 -15.68
CA TRP A 222 -12.11 -8.03 -14.54
C TRP A 222 -12.37 -7.11 -13.36
N ARG A 223 -13.59 -7.16 -12.85
CA ARG A 223 -14.07 -6.33 -11.75
C ARG A 223 -14.53 -7.21 -10.61
N ILE A 224 -14.28 -6.74 -9.39
CA ILE A 224 -14.72 -7.40 -8.16
C ILE A 224 -15.48 -6.36 -7.36
N THR A 225 -16.75 -6.64 -7.07
CA THR A 225 -17.55 -5.85 -6.14
C THR A 225 -17.58 -6.59 -4.81
N MET A 226 -16.99 -5.97 -3.79
CA MET A 226 -16.90 -6.55 -2.46
C MET A 226 -18.23 -6.45 -1.72
N ASN A 227 -18.35 -7.18 -0.61
CA ASN A 227 -19.49 -7.07 0.29
C ASN A 227 -19.71 -5.64 0.81
N GLY A 228 -20.96 -5.31 1.13
CA GLY A 228 -21.33 -4.01 1.72
C GLY A 228 -21.44 -2.85 0.71
N THR A 229 -21.19 -3.10 -0.58
CA THR A 229 -21.47 -2.17 -1.68
C THR A 229 -22.40 -2.83 -2.68
N ALA A 230 -23.37 -2.10 -3.22
CA ALA A 230 -24.23 -2.60 -4.29
C ALA A 230 -23.43 -2.80 -5.59
N ASN A 231 -23.50 -3.98 -6.20
CA ASN A 231 -22.95 -4.17 -7.54
C ASN A 231 -23.76 -3.38 -8.56
N PRO A 232 -23.13 -2.99 -9.67
CA PRO A 232 -23.86 -2.39 -10.76
C PRO A 232 -24.89 -3.37 -11.31
N THR A 233 -26.01 -2.83 -11.77
CA THR A 233 -27.06 -3.54 -12.52
C THR A 233 -27.27 -2.94 -13.91
N ARG A 234 -26.59 -1.83 -14.21
CA ARG A 234 -26.65 -1.12 -15.50
C ARG A 234 -25.27 -0.62 -15.89
N ALA A 235 -24.97 -0.63 -17.19
CA ALA A 235 -23.70 -0.14 -17.74
C ALA A 235 -23.41 1.33 -17.36
N SER A 236 -24.44 2.18 -17.27
CA SER A 236 -24.28 3.59 -16.91
C SER A 236 -23.73 3.84 -15.50
N GLN A 237 -23.72 2.82 -14.63
CA GLN A 237 -23.19 2.92 -13.28
C GLN A 237 -21.67 2.68 -13.20
N VAL A 238 -21.04 2.22 -14.28
CA VAL A 238 -19.61 1.87 -14.30
C VAL A 238 -18.93 2.41 -15.54
N VAL A 239 -17.80 3.07 -15.33
CA VAL A 239 -17.01 3.62 -16.42
C VAL A 239 -16.32 2.50 -17.20
N GLY A 240 -16.44 2.54 -18.53
CA GLY A 240 -15.68 1.67 -19.42
C GLY A 240 -16.25 0.27 -19.59
N VAL A 241 -17.53 0.10 -19.32
CA VAL A 241 -18.25 -1.15 -19.45
C VAL A 241 -19.44 -0.98 -20.39
N GLY A 242 -19.56 -1.83 -21.41
CA GLY A 242 -20.68 -1.85 -22.35
C GLY A 242 -21.90 -2.62 -21.84
N ASN A 243 -21.68 -3.64 -21.00
CA ASN A 243 -22.74 -4.48 -20.45
C ASN A 243 -22.43 -4.92 -19.01
N VAL A 244 -23.46 -5.00 -18.19
CA VAL A 244 -23.36 -5.51 -16.81
C VAL A 244 -24.22 -6.77 -16.72
N PRO A 245 -23.64 -7.94 -16.41
CA PRO A 245 -24.36 -9.22 -16.51
C PRO A 245 -25.30 -9.50 -15.33
N MET A 246 -25.22 -8.69 -14.27
CA MET A 246 -26.08 -8.80 -13.09
C MET A 246 -27.28 -7.87 -13.26
N ASN A 247 -28.50 -8.39 -13.05
CA ASN A 247 -29.74 -7.62 -13.15
C ASN A 247 -30.29 -7.17 -11.78
N THR A 248 -29.64 -7.58 -10.69
CA THR A 248 -30.03 -7.33 -9.30
C THR A 248 -28.79 -7.08 -8.44
N ASP A 249 -29.01 -6.49 -7.26
CA ASP A 249 -27.98 -6.32 -6.24
C ASP A 249 -27.76 -7.63 -5.47
N LEU A 250 -26.54 -8.14 -5.58
CA LEU A 250 -26.04 -9.39 -5.03
C LEU A 250 -25.05 -9.15 -3.88
N THR A 251 -24.48 -7.95 -3.73
CA THR A 251 -23.31 -7.74 -2.86
C THR A 251 -23.57 -6.92 -1.60
N SER A 252 -24.60 -6.07 -1.56
CA SER A 252 -24.86 -5.21 -0.39
C SER A 252 -25.09 -5.99 0.91
N HIS A 253 -25.71 -7.17 0.82
CA HIS A 253 -26.06 -8.01 1.97
C HIS A 253 -25.01 -9.09 2.30
N LEU A 254 -23.93 -9.17 1.51
CA LEU A 254 -22.89 -10.15 1.75
C LEU A 254 -22.15 -9.87 3.07
N LYS A 255 -21.66 -10.94 3.69
CA LYS A 255 -20.73 -10.85 4.82
C LYS A 255 -19.31 -10.62 4.31
N THR A 256 -18.45 -10.08 5.16
CA THR A 256 -17.00 -9.99 4.93
C THR A 256 -16.43 -11.36 4.53
N GLY A 257 -15.48 -11.37 3.59
CA GLY A 257 -14.96 -12.60 3.02
C GLY A 257 -15.73 -13.10 1.79
N LYS A 258 -16.64 -12.29 1.23
CA LYS A 258 -17.42 -12.62 0.02
C LYS A 258 -17.49 -11.46 -0.96
N CYS A 259 -17.56 -11.78 -2.25
CA CYS A 259 -17.69 -10.80 -3.32
C CYS A 259 -18.40 -11.37 -4.56
N VAL A 260 -18.68 -10.49 -5.52
CA VAL A 260 -18.96 -10.88 -6.91
C VAL A 260 -17.77 -10.52 -7.77
N MET A 261 -17.25 -11.49 -8.52
CA MET A 261 -16.27 -11.25 -9.58
C MET A 261 -16.97 -11.30 -10.93
N TRP A 262 -16.73 -10.31 -11.79
CA TRP A 262 -17.47 -10.17 -13.04
C TRP A 262 -16.67 -9.52 -14.18
N THR A 263 -17.17 -9.75 -15.38
CA THR A 263 -16.76 -9.16 -16.67
C THR A 263 -18.03 -8.67 -17.37
N GLU A 264 -17.93 -8.05 -18.54
CA GLU A 264 -19.12 -7.66 -19.30
C GLU A 264 -20.02 -8.83 -19.72
N GLN A 265 -19.49 -10.06 -19.72
CA GLN A 265 -20.17 -11.24 -20.27
C GLN A 265 -20.67 -12.19 -19.18
N ARG A 266 -19.94 -12.33 -18.08
CA ARG A 266 -20.19 -13.35 -17.05
C ARG A 266 -19.82 -12.82 -15.67
N PHE A 267 -20.43 -13.41 -14.65
CA PHE A 267 -20.07 -13.20 -13.25
C PHE A 267 -20.02 -14.53 -12.48
N CYS A 268 -19.31 -14.52 -11.36
CA CYS A 268 -19.23 -15.59 -10.38
C CYS A 268 -19.73 -15.05 -9.05
N TYR A 269 -20.69 -15.74 -8.44
CA TYR A 269 -21.32 -15.32 -7.19
C TYR A 269 -21.85 -16.52 -6.37
N PRO A 270 -21.62 -16.53 -5.03
CA PRO A 270 -20.62 -15.74 -4.32
C PRO A 270 -19.22 -16.35 -4.53
N LEU A 271 -18.23 -15.50 -4.81
CA LEU A 271 -16.83 -15.88 -4.55
C LEU A 271 -16.56 -15.64 -3.07
N ALA A 272 -15.89 -16.57 -2.40
CA ALA A 272 -15.59 -16.49 -0.97
C ALA A 272 -14.14 -16.90 -0.68
N TRP A 273 -13.56 -16.31 0.35
CA TRP A 273 -12.22 -16.63 0.86
C TRP A 273 -12.21 -16.67 2.38
N GLY A 274 -11.20 -17.33 2.95
CA GLY A 274 -10.97 -17.38 4.39
C GLY A 274 -10.36 -16.09 4.92
N ASP A 275 -10.49 -15.85 6.22
CA ASP A 275 -9.76 -14.79 6.89
C ASP A 275 -8.28 -15.17 7.00
N ILE A 276 -7.39 -14.20 6.79
CA ILE A 276 -5.94 -14.35 6.96
C ILE A 276 -5.56 -13.37 8.08
N PRO A 277 -5.55 -13.83 9.34
CA PRO A 277 -5.40 -12.94 10.48
C PRO A 277 -3.99 -12.32 10.51
N LYS A 278 -3.90 -11.10 11.04
CA LYS A 278 -2.60 -10.51 11.38
C LYS A 278 -1.91 -11.40 12.44
N PRO A 279 -0.59 -11.59 12.36
CA PRO A 279 0.14 -12.46 13.29
C PRO A 279 0.20 -11.88 14.71
N THR A 280 0.04 -10.56 14.84
CA THR A 280 0.06 -9.82 16.11
C THR A 280 -0.92 -8.64 16.06
N ASP A 281 -1.21 -8.05 17.22
CA ASP A 281 -1.94 -6.79 17.36
C ASP A 281 -1.02 -5.55 17.15
N GLU A 282 0.15 -5.74 16.52
CA GLU A 282 1.09 -4.68 16.18
C GLU A 282 1.07 -4.41 14.66
N GLU A 283 1.16 -3.15 14.25
CA GLU A 283 1.33 -2.77 12.85
C GLU A 283 2.80 -2.46 12.56
N LEU A 284 3.34 -3.13 11.54
CA LEU A 284 4.64 -2.80 10.99
C LEU A 284 4.54 -1.49 10.21
N ARG A 285 5.38 -0.51 10.57
CA ARG A 285 5.66 0.67 9.75
C ARG A 285 7.10 0.59 9.27
N VAL A 286 7.30 0.85 7.99
CA VAL A 286 8.63 0.93 7.38
C VAL A 286 8.78 2.34 6.82
N ARG A 287 9.73 3.10 7.37
CA ARG A 287 10.08 4.44 6.88
C ARG A 287 11.37 4.34 6.07
N LEU A 288 11.36 4.97 4.90
CA LEU A 288 12.55 5.16 4.07
C LEU A 288 13.13 6.53 4.35
N VAL A 289 14.44 6.58 4.61
CA VAL A 289 15.19 7.82 4.81
C VAL A 289 16.24 7.92 3.72
N PRO A 290 16.16 8.88 2.78
CA PRO A 290 17.20 9.05 1.76
C PRO A 290 18.59 9.22 2.40
N ARG A 291 19.59 8.45 1.95
CA ARG A 291 20.97 8.52 2.48
C ARG A 291 21.67 9.81 2.08
N VAL A 292 21.25 10.42 0.96
CA VAL A 292 21.68 11.75 0.54
C VAL A 292 20.47 12.67 0.75
N PRO A 293 20.53 13.58 1.75
CA PRO A 293 19.44 14.52 2.00
C PRO A 293 19.21 15.46 0.81
N LYS A 294 17.94 15.85 0.60
CA LYS A 294 17.51 16.74 -0.48
C LYS A 294 18.12 18.14 -0.40
N ASP A 295 18.42 18.60 0.81
CA ASP A 295 19.07 19.87 1.11
C ASP A 295 20.10 19.65 2.26
N PRO A 296 21.33 20.21 2.19
CA PRO A 296 22.26 20.23 3.32
C PRO A 296 21.63 20.69 4.65
N ALA A 297 20.59 21.54 4.62
CA ALA A 297 19.86 21.97 5.81
C ALA A 297 19.03 20.85 6.48
N ASP A 298 18.59 19.84 5.73
CA ASP A 298 17.83 18.69 6.25
C ASP A 298 18.75 17.70 6.98
N ALA A 299 20.03 17.64 6.62
CA ALA A 299 21.05 16.86 7.34
C ALA A 299 21.25 17.39 8.78
N ASP A 300 21.19 18.71 8.94
CA ASP A 300 21.28 19.40 10.24
C ASP A 300 20.00 19.23 11.09
N ALA A 301 18.85 18.97 10.47
CA ALA A 301 17.60 18.70 11.17
C ALA A 301 17.55 17.27 11.71
N ALA A 302 17.90 16.27 10.88
CA ALA A 302 17.94 14.86 11.27
C ALA A 302 18.93 14.60 12.42
N SER A 303 20.12 15.19 12.35
CA SER A 303 21.14 15.10 13.41
C SER A 303 20.71 15.75 14.75
N ARG A 304 19.84 16.78 14.70
CA ARG A 304 19.29 17.45 15.90
C ARG A 304 18.09 16.74 16.52
N GLU A 305 17.40 15.88 15.77
CA GLU A 305 16.35 15.00 16.29
C GLU A 305 16.98 13.79 16.99
N ASP A 306 18.01 13.17 16.40
CA ASP A 306 18.79 12.10 17.03
C ASP A 306 19.45 12.52 18.36
N GLU A 307 19.98 13.74 18.45
CA GLU A 307 20.52 14.27 19.71
C GLU A 307 19.46 14.57 20.78
N ARG A 308 18.20 14.81 20.39
CA ARG A 308 17.10 15.04 21.35
C ARG A 308 16.56 13.74 21.90
N ASP A 309 16.43 12.72 21.07
CA ASP A 309 15.97 11.40 21.50
C ASP A 309 17.03 10.67 22.34
N ALA A 310 18.32 10.92 22.08
CA ALA A 310 19.41 10.44 22.94
C ALA A 310 19.52 11.15 24.30
N ARG A 311 18.91 12.33 24.49
CA ARG A 311 19.05 13.16 25.71
C ARG A 311 17.86 13.15 26.67
N SER A 312 16.80 12.36 26.44
CA SER A 312 15.71 12.21 27.42
C SER A 312 16.10 11.28 28.58
N PRO A 313 16.22 11.75 29.83
CA PRO A 313 16.54 10.89 30.96
C PRO A 313 15.28 10.23 31.52
N ALA A 314 15.37 8.91 31.74
CA ALA A 314 14.38 8.10 32.44
C ALA A 314 14.06 8.67 33.83
N THR A 315 12.86 9.26 34.02
CA THR A 315 12.32 9.57 35.34
C THR A 315 11.53 8.39 35.89
N THR A 316 12.23 7.45 36.52
CA THR A 316 11.66 6.58 37.55
C THR A 316 12.07 7.13 38.91
N ARG A 317 11.11 7.60 39.73
CA ARG A 317 11.25 7.62 41.19
C ARG A 317 9.90 7.74 41.87
N GLY A 318 9.50 6.63 42.49
CA GLY A 318 8.35 6.51 43.36
C GLY A 318 8.46 7.41 44.59
N ARG A 319 7.30 7.88 45.07
CA ARG A 319 7.20 8.72 46.26
C ARG A 319 6.73 7.87 47.43
N VAL A 320 7.66 7.59 48.33
CA VAL A 320 7.44 7.08 49.68
C VAL A 320 6.62 8.09 50.47
N THR A 321 5.59 7.62 51.17
CA THR A 321 4.82 8.40 52.15
C THR A 321 5.37 8.12 53.55
N ASP A 322 5.60 9.17 54.35
CA ASP A 322 5.75 9.05 55.80
C ASP A 322 5.02 10.24 56.48
N PRO A 323 4.25 10.02 57.55
CA PRO A 323 3.35 11.01 58.12
C PRO A 323 3.98 11.72 59.31
N ARG A 324 3.33 12.82 59.70
CA ARG A 324 3.32 13.49 61.02
C ARG A 324 3.67 14.97 60.92
N LYS A 325 2.87 15.73 61.68
CA LYS A 325 2.97 17.14 62.06
C LYS A 325 2.37 18.13 61.07
N ARG A 326 1.13 18.54 61.35
CA ARG A 326 0.89 19.87 61.93
C ARG A 326 -0.49 19.96 62.60
N ARG A 327 -0.43 20.45 63.84
CA ARG A 327 -1.55 20.80 64.73
C ARG A 327 -2.18 22.12 64.29
N TRP A 328 -3.51 22.16 64.40
CA TRP A 328 -4.35 23.21 64.98
C TRP A 328 -4.04 24.69 64.71
N THR A 329 -5.01 25.39 64.10
CA THR A 329 -5.61 26.58 64.72
C THR A 329 -7.01 26.86 64.14
N THR A 330 -7.83 27.42 65.02
CA THR A 330 -9.28 27.56 65.02
C THR A 330 -9.72 28.92 64.49
N SER A 331 -10.81 28.98 63.71
CA SER A 331 -11.86 30.03 63.82
C SER A 331 -13.10 29.58 62.99
N ARG A 332 -14.21 29.20 63.64
CA ARG A 332 -15.39 30.00 64.06
C ARG A 332 -16.29 30.50 62.92
N ARG A 333 -17.45 29.81 62.81
CA ARG A 333 -18.82 30.27 62.47
C ARG A 333 -19.08 30.98 61.11
N ARG A 334 -19.97 30.38 60.31
CA ARG A 334 -21.39 30.79 60.21
C ARG A 334 -22.25 29.70 59.51
N ARG A 335 -23.38 29.40 60.15
CA ARG A 335 -24.58 28.75 59.58
C ARG A 335 -25.33 29.76 58.69
N THR A 336 -25.93 29.28 57.60
CA THR A 336 -27.31 29.51 57.09
C THR A 336 -27.37 28.80 55.72
N GLY A 337 -28.19 27.76 55.52
CA GLY A 337 -29.59 27.87 55.06
C GLY A 337 -29.65 27.35 53.61
N VAL A 338 -30.10 26.12 53.34
CA VAL A 338 -31.47 25.71 52.96
C VAL A 338 -31.87 26.08 51.52
N GLY A 339 -32.28 25.06 50.76
CA GLY A 339 -33.13 25.12 49.56
C GLY A 339 -32.34 24.97 48.26
N GLY A 340 -32.63 24.06 47.33
CA GLY A 340 -33.75 23.13 47.19
C GLY A 340 -33.89 22.80 45.69
N ARG A 341 -33.99 21.50 45.40
CA ARG A 341 -34.31 20.82 44.13
C ARG A 341 -33.31 20.91 42.98
#